data_AF-A0A7J9IC07-F1
#
_entry.id   AF-A0A7J9IC07-F1
#
_cell.length_a   1.000
_cell.length_b   1.000
_cell.length_c   1.000
_cell.angle_alpha   90.00
_cell.angle_beta   90.00
_cell.angle_gamma   90.00
#
_symmetry.space_group_name_H-M   'P 1'
#
loop_
_entity.id
_entity.type
_entity.pdbx_description
1 polymer ?
#
loop_
_entity_poly.entity_id
_entity_poly.type
_entity_poly.pdbx_seq_one_letter_code
_entity_poly.pdbx_strand_id
1 'polypeptide(L)'
;MAMEIPNREAVYRVSKSLWFTKEEVDFVALKEGVVIVNFGCQEDRCRILNLTPWLFDRCLFSMLPFEKGKDFDSYEFWWSPFWLRIYNIPFELLERQMVLDVGNALDELVAIDWRDQNRGLTEFVRIKVKINVLKPLRRVVKVLDSEGTEVIGVIKYERLPDFYYGCEIIGH
;
A
#
# COMPACT_ATOMS: atom_id res chain seq x y z
N MET A 1 14.80 0.18 -17.90
CA MET A 1 13.74 0.26 -18.94
C MET A 1 13.01 1.56 -18.69
N ALA A 2 12.77 2.41 -19.68
CA ALA A 2 11.97 3.61 -19.44
C ALA A 2 10.55 3.16 -19.08
N MET A 3 10.05 3.55 -17.92
CA MET A 3 8.64 3.36 -17.58
C MET A 3 7.81 4.19 -18.57
N GLU A 4 7.04 3.51 -19.42
CA GLU A 4 6.03 4.19 -20.22
C GLU A 4 4.95 4.73 -19.28
N ILE A 5 4.70 6.04 -19.36
CA ILE A 5 3.64 6.67 -18.59
C ILE A 5 2.30 6.14 -19.13
N PRO A 6 1.44 5.52 -18.29
CA PRO A 6 0.18 4.97 -18.75
C PRO A 6 -0.68 6.04 -19.44
N ASN A 7 -1.36 5.65 -20.52
CA ASN A 7 -2.27 6.56 -21.22
C ASN A 7 -3.36 7.06 -20.25
N ARG A 8 -3.41 8.38 -20.05
CA ARG A 8 -4.29 9.02 -19.07
C ARG A 8 -5.77 8.73 -19.30
N GLU A 9 -6.24 8.76 -20.55
CA GLU A 9 -7.65 8.47 -20.86
C GLU A 9 -8.00 7.02 -20.57
N ALA A 10 -7.07 6.10 -20.81
CA ALA A 10 -7.21 4.70 -20.45
C ALA A 10 -7.30 4.54 -18.92
N VAL A 11 -6.43 5.21 -18.16
CA VAL A 11 -6.49 5.22 -16.68
C VAL A 11 -7.86 5.68 -16.20
N TYR A 12 -8.38 6.80 -16.73
CA TYR A 12 -9.67 7.33 -16.32
C TYR A 12 -10.81 6.37 -16.61
N ARG A 13 -10.88 5.84 -17.83
CA ARG A 13 -11.93 4.89 -18.25
C ARG A 13 -11.91 3.62 -17.40
N VAL A 14 -10.71 3.04 -17.18
CA VAL A 14 -10.55 1.82 -16.38
C VAL A 14 -10.90 2.10 -14.91
N SER A 15 -10.48 3.24 -14.36
CA SER A 15 -10.82 3.65 -12.99
C SER A 15 -12.33 3.73 -12.78
N LYS A 16 -13.05 4.43 -13.67
CA LYS A 16 -14.52 4.53 -13.62
C LYS A 16 -15.19 3.14 -13.68
N SER A 17 -14.64 2.21 -14.48
CA SER A 17 -15.17 0.85 -14.59
C SER A 17 -14.89 -0.04 -13.38
N LEU A 18 -13.75 0.12 -12.70
CA LEU A 18 -13.31 -0.76 -11.62
C LEU A 18 -13.71 -0.28 -10.22
N TRP A 19 -13.96 1.02 -10.06
CA TRP A 19 -14.22 1.60 -8.75
C TRP A 19 -15.64 1.35 -8.25
N PHE A 20 -16.59 1.02 -9.14
CA PHE A 20 -17.99 0.75 -8.79
C PHE A 20 -18.55 1.81 -7.82
N THR A 21 -18.39 3.08 -8.18
CA THR A 21 -18.86 4.20 -7.35
C THR A 21 -20.38 4.34 -7.43
N LYS A 22 -20.98 4.79 -6.34
CA LYS A 22 -22.41 5.10 -6.24
C LYS A 22 -22.75 6.35 -7.03
N GLU A 23 -21.83 7.31 -7.03
CA GLU A 23 -21.95 8.57 -7.76
C GLU A 23 -20.86 8.71 -8.81
N GLU A 24 -20.98 9.72 -9.67
CA GLU A 24 -20.01 9.99 -10.71
C GLU A 24 -18.64 10.36 -10.11
N VAL A 25 -17.61 10.00 -10.86
CA VAL A 25 -16.22 10.35 -10.58
C VAL A 25 -15.66 11.10 -11.76
N ASP A 26 -15.03 12.23 -11.49
CA ASP A 26 -14.38 13.07 -12.49
C ASP A 26 -12.89 13.21 -12.25
N PHE A 27 -12.17 13.48 -13.33
CA PHE A 27 -10.73 13.59 -13.33
C PHE A 27 -10.33 14.94 -13.91
N VAL A 28 -9.54 15.69 -13.15
CA VAL A 28 -8.99 16.98 -13.60
C VAL A 28 -7.48 16.86 -13.66
N ALA A 29 -6.92 16.95 -14.87
CA ALA A 29 -5.47 16.96 -15.04
C ALA A 29 -4.91 18.30 -14.55
N LEU A 30 -3.92 18.25 -13.65
CA LEU A 30 -3.25 19.45 -13.16
C LEU A 30 -1.94 19.69 -13.90
N LYS A 31 -1.10 18.66 -13.95
CA LYS A 31 0.19 18.64 -14.65
C LYS A 31 0.50 17.22 -15.09
N GLU A 32 1.61 17.04 -15.78
CA GLU A 32 2.07 15.72 -16.20
C GLU A 32 2.24 14.80 -14.97
N GLY A 33 1.63 13.60 -15.05
CA GLY A 33 1.64 12.62 -13.96
C GLY A 33 0.74 12.93 -12.75
N VAL A 34 0.09 14.10 -12.66
CA VAL A 34 -0.74 14.47 -11.49
C VAL A 34 -2.17 14.84 -11.89
N VAL A 35 -3.13 14.17 -11.26
CA VAL A 35 -4.56 14.31 -11.52
C VAL A 35 -5.33 14.47 -10.21
N ILE A 36 -6.34 15.36 -10.19
CA ILE A 36 -7.34 15.39 -9.12
C ILE A 36 -8.44 14.41 -9.50
N VAL A 37 -8.83 13.58 -8.55
CA VAL A 37 -9.99 12.70 -8.65
C VAL A 37 -11.10 13.26 -7.78
N ASN A 38 -12.17 13.72 -8.41
CA ASN A 38 -13.36 14.24 -7.74
C ASN A 38 -14.37 13.09 -7.59
N PHE A 39 -14.77 12.80 -6.35
CA PHE A 39 -15.81 11.82 -6.04
C PHE A 39 -17.10 12.55 -5.67
N GLY A 40 -18.23 12.13 -6.22
CA GLY A 40 -19.55 12.67 -5.85
C GLY A 40 -19.91 12.45 -4.37
N CYS A 41 -19.48 11.33 -3.79
CA CYS A 41 -19.71 11.03 -2.37
C CYS A 41 -18.44 10.71 -1.57
N GLN A 42 -18.49 11.00 -0.26
CA GLN A 42 -17.37 10.79 0.66
C GLN A 42 -17.09 9.29 0.88
N GLU A 43 -18.12 8.45 0.89
CA GLU A 43 -18.01 7.02 1.12
C GLU A 43 -17.17 6.33 0.03
N ASP A 44 -17.40 6.67 -1.23
CA ASP A 44 -16.62 6.14 -2.35
C ASP A 44 -15.17 6.61 -2.27
N ARG A 45 -14.94 7.90 -2.01
CA ARG A 45 -13.58 8.42 -1.80
C ARG A 45 -12.83 7.64 -0.72
N CYS A 46 -13.45 7.47 0.46
CA CYS A 46 -12.85 6.73 1.57
C CYS A 46 -12.60 5.26 1.20
N ARG A 47 -13.56 4.59 0.55
CA ARG A 47 -13.43 3.20 0.12
C ARG A 47 -12.29 3.03 -0.89
N ILE A 48 -12.22 3.88 -1.92
CA ILE A 48 -11.18 3.80 -2.96
C ILE A 48 -9.79 4.09 -2.38
N LEU A 49 -9.67 5.08 -1.49
CA LEU A 49 -8.40 5.33 -0.77
C LEU A 49 -8.01 4.14 0.12
N ASN A 50 -8.96 3.47 0.77
CA ASN A 50 -8.69 2.29 1.61
C ASN A 50 -8.30 1.04 0.82
N LEU A 51 -8.70 0.95 -0.45
CA LEU A 51 -8.38 -0.17 -1.34
C LEU A 51 -7.00 -0.05 -2.03
N THR A 52 -6.27 1.03 -1.78
CA THR A 52 -4.85 1.19 -2.16
C THR A 52 -3.99 -0.01 -1.72
N PRO A 53 -2.94 -0.37 -2.48
CA PRO A 53 -2.41 0.36 -3.64
C PRO A 53 -3.24 0.10 -4.92
N TRP A 54 -3.26 1.08 -5.82
CA TRP A 54 -3.86 0.93 -7.15
C TRP A 54 -2.77 0.80 -8.20
N LEU A 55 -2.95 -0.14 -9.13
CA LEU A 55 -2.03 -0.39 -10.22
C LEU A 55 -2.72 -0.14 -11.55
N PHE A 56 -2.03 0.54 -12.46
CA PHE A 56 -2.43 0.69 -13.85
C PHE A 56 -1.27 0.29 -14.74
N ASP A 57 -1.48 -0.74 -15.55
CA ASP A 57 -0.43 -1.32 -16.39
C ASP A 57 0.88 -1.55 -15.62
N ARG A 58 0.75 -2.18 -14.45
CA ARG A 58 1.84 -2.48 -13.50
C ARG A 58 2.58 -1.25 -12.93
N CYS A 59 2.14 -0.04 -13.24
CA CYS A 59 2.60 1.20 -12.62
C CYS A 59 1.77 1.53 -11.38
N LEU A 60 2.41 2.04 -10.33
CA LEU A 60 1.73 2.50 -9.13
C LEU A 60 0.97 3.80 -9.39
N PHE A 61 -0.35 3.78 -9.18
CA PHE A 61 -1.16 4.98 -9.13
C PHE A 61 -1.36 5.39 -7.67
N SER A 62 -0.41 6.21 -7.20
CA SER A 62 -0.40 6.72 -5.82
C SER A 62 -1.49 7.76 -5.62
N MET A 63 -2.38 7.54 -4.65
CA MET A 63 -3.48 8.44 -4.33
C MET A 63 -3.36 8.94 -2.89
N LEU A 64 -3.42 10.25 -2.75
CA LEU A 64 -3.39 10.95 -1.46
C LEU A 64 -4.70 11.74 -1.29
N PRO A 65 -5.21 11.89 -0.05
CA PRO A 65 -6.32 12.79 0.22
C PRO A 65 -5.96 14.22 -0.19
N PHE A 66 -6.86 14.89 -0.91
CA PHE A 66 -6.69 16.29 -1.26
C PHE A 66 -6.86 17.18 -0.03
N GLU A 67 -5.91 18.09 0.19
CA GLU A 67 -5.89 19.08 1.25
C GLU A 67 -6.05 20.49 0.65
N LYS A 68 -7.12 21.19 1.03
CA LYS A 68 -7.40 22.54 0.53
C LYS A 68 -6.30 23.51 0.97
N GLY A 69 -5.69 24.21 0.01
CA GLY A 69 -4.65 25.21 0.27
C GLY A 69 -3.24 24.63 0.39
N LYS A 70 -3.08 23.31 0.32
CA LYS A 70 -1.78 22.66 0.22
C LYS A 70 -1.22 22.79 -1.19
N ASP A 71 0.04 23.17 -1.30
CA ASP A 71 0.72 23.28 -2.57
C ASP A 71 0.89 21.91 -3.25
N PHE A 72 0.70 21.86 -4.57
CA PHE A 72 0.73 20.60 -5.31
C PHE A 72 2.12 19.95 -5.37
N ASP A 73 3.19 20.73 -5.27
CA ASP A 73 4.56 20.21 -5.26
C ASP A 73 4.96 19.65 -3.89
N SER A 74 4.18 19.94 -2.84
CA SER A 74 4.39 19.40 -1.49
C SER A 74 3.78 18.00 -1.27
N TYR A 75 3.08 17.44 -2.25
CA TYR A 75 2.50 16.11 -2.12
C TYR A 75 3.56 15.02 -2.31
N GLU A 76 3.74 14.22 -1.27
CA GLU A 76 4.71 13.13 -1.23
C GLU A 76 4.14 11.82 -1.80
N PHE A 77 4.01 11.73 -3.13
CA PHE A 77 3.45 10.56 -3.81
C PHE A 77 4.28 9.27 -3.66
N TRP A 78 5.51 9.37 -3.14
CA TRP A 78 6.38 8.23 -2.85
C TRP A 78 6.00 7.45 -1.59
N TRP A 79 5.08 7.95 -0.76
CA TRP A 79 4.52 7.17 0.34
C TRP A 79 3.23 6.51 -0.11
N SER A 80 3.20 5.18 -0.14
CA SER A 80 2.00 4.43 -0.55
C SER A 80 1.76 3.26 0.40
N PRO A 81 0.49 3.01 0.79
CA PRO A 81 0.16 1.93 1.69
C PRO A 81 -0.02 0.61 0.93
N PHE A 82 0.66 -0.42 1.42
CA PHE A 82 0.63 -1.78 0.87
C PHE A 82 0.15 -2.77 1.92
N TRP A 83 -0.55 -3.82 1.47
CA TRP A 83 -0.79 -4.99 2.31
C TRP A 83 0.44 -5.89 2.27
N LEU A 84 0.92 -6.28 3.44
CA LEU A 84 2.06 -7.17 3.65
C LEU A 84 1.56 -8.42 4.37
N ARG A 85 2.06 -9.58 3.93
CA ARG A 85 1.91 -10.86 4.60
C ARG A 85 3.24 -11.24 5.22
N ILE A 86 3.24 -11.47 6.53
CA ILE A 86 4.43 -11.87 7.30
C ILE A 86 4.25 -13.32 7.71
N TYR A 87 5.07 -14.19 7.12
CA TYR A 87 5.09 -15.63 7.36
C TYR A 87 6.14 -16.00 8.39
N ASN A 88 6.09 -17.25 8.86
CA ASN A 88 7.08 -17.86 9.77
C ASN A 88 7.16 -17.18 11.14
N ILE A 89 6.07 -16.57 11.59
CA ILE A 89 5.95 -16.10 12.96
C ILE A 89 5.17 -17.15 13.76
N PRO A 90 5.78 -17.79 14.78
CA PRO A 90 5.09 -18.72 15.67
C PRO A 90 3.86 -18.07 16.29
N PHE A 91 2.78 -18.85 16.43
CA PHE A 91 1.50 -18.35 16.94
C PHE A 91 1.63 -17.82 18.37
N GLU A 92 2.53 -18.41 19.15
CA GLU A 92 2.84 -18.02 20.53
C GLU A 92 3.40 -16.60 20.62
N LEU A 93 3.98 -16.07 19.53
CA LEU A 93 4.51 -14.72 19.45
C LEU A 93 3.51 -13.72 18.83
N LEU A 94 2.38 -14.21 18.31
CA LEU A 94 1.36 -13.40 17.63
C LEU A 94 0.48 -12.65 18.63
N GLU A 95 1.11 -11.75 19.38
CA GLU A 95 0.41 -10.77 20.18
C GLU A 95 0.15 -9.49 19.38
N ARG A 96 -0.95 -8.81 19.69
CA ARG A 96 -1.31 -7.55 19.03
C ARG A 96 -0.19 -6.52 19.15
N GLN A 97 0.49 -6.45 20.31
CA GLN A 97 1.58 -5.51 20.53
C GLN A 97 2.78 -5.83 19.63
N MET A 98 3.18 -7.09 19.52
CA MET A 98 4.26 -7.51 18.62
C MET A 98 3.95 -7.12 17.17
N VAL A 99 2.71 -7.32 16.70
CA VAL A 99 2.31 -6.94 15.34
C VAL A 99 2.35 -5.41 15.14
N LEU A 100 1.97 -4.64 16.15
CA LEU A 100 2.11 -3.17 16.13
C LEU A 100 3.59 -2.77 16.02
N ASP A 101 4.46 -3.37 16.82
CA ASP A 101 5.89 -3.08 16.87
C ASP A 101 6.57 -3.44 15.54
N VAL A 102 6.23 -4.60 14.97
CA VAL A 102 6.68 -5.01 13.62
C VAL A 102 6.24 -4.02 12.56
N GLY A 103 4.97 -3.62 12.57
CA GLY A 103 4.45 -2.64 11.61
C GLY A 103 5.18 -1.30 11.66
N ASN A 104 5.41 -0.78 12.87
CA ASN A 104 6.11 0.49 13.10
C ASN A 104 7.62 0.38 12.84
N ALA A 105 8.21 -0.81 13.01
CA ALA A 105 9.61 -1.04 12.67
C ALA A 105 9.83 -1.06 11.16
N LEU A 106 8.83 -1.48 10.37
CA LEU A 106 8.88 -1.47 8.91
C LEU A 106 8.82 -0.05 8.35
N ASP A 107 7.76 0.69 8.65
CA ASP A 107 7.57 2.13 8.37
C ASP A 107 6.33 2.61 9.18
N GLU A 108 5.29 3.17 8.55
CA GLU A 108 4.08 3.65 9.22
C GLU A 108 2.97 2.59 9.11
N LEU A 109 2.57 1.98 10.24
CA LEU A 109 1.48 1.01 10.28
C LEU A 109 0.12 1.68 10.10
N VAL A 110 -0.65 1.25 9.10
CA VAL A 110 -1.96 1.81 8.74
C VAL A 110 -3.11 0.94 9.25
N ALA A 111 -2.99 -0.38 9.14
CA ALA A 111 -4.04 -1.30 9.56
C ALA A 111 -3.50 -2.70 9.89
N ILE A 112 -4.23 -3.45 10.71
CA ILE A 112 -3.99 -4.87 10.97
C ILE A 112 -5.25 -5.64 10.61
N ASP A 113 -5.11 -6.71 9.83
CA ASP A 113 -6.21 -7.61 9.52
C ASP A 113 -6.27 -8.76 10.53
N TRP A 114 -7.00 -8.53 11.63
CA TRP A 114 -7.10 -9.50 12.73
C TRP A 114 -8.16 -10.58 12.49
N ARG A 115 -8.96 -10.48 11.41
CA ARG A 115 -10.08 -11.41 11.15
C ARG A 115 -9.60 -12.83 10.86
N ASP A 116 -8.39 -12.92 10.32
CA ASP A 116 -7.72 -14.15 9.93
C ASP A 116 -7.15 -14.92 11.13
N GLN A 117 -6.64 -14.22 12.15
CA GLN A 117 -5.93 -14.87 13.27
C GLN A 117 -6.86 -15.51 14.31
N ASN A 118 -8.09 -15.03 14.47
CA ASN A 118 -9.06 -15.55 15.45
C ASN A 118 -9.52 -16.99 15.18
N ARG A 119 -9.08 -17.63 14.08
CA ARG A 119 -9.42 -19.01 13.74
C ARG A 119 -8.25 -19.99 13.93
N GLY A 120 -7.07 -19.53 14.36
CA GLY A 120 -5.89 -20.40 14.54
C GLY A 120 -5.41 -21.10 13.25
N LEU A 121 -5.83 -20.60 12.09
CA LEU A 121 -5.72 -21.30 10.80
C LEU A 121 -4.90 -20.55 9.75
N THR A 122 -4.30 -19.41 10.10
CA THR A 122 -3.67 -18.53 9.11
C THR A 122 -2.15 -18.54 9.26
N GLU A 123 -1.48 -18.97 8.20
CA GLU A 123 -0.02 -19.14 8.11
C GLU A 123 0.77 -17.82 8.13
N PHE A 124 0.10 -16.67 8.21
CA PHE A 124 0.72 -15.35 8.16
C PHE A 124 -0.07 -14.28 8.92
N VAL A 125 0.64 -13.24 9.32
CA VAL A 125 0.08 -11.96 9.77
C VAL A 125 -0.12 -11.06 8.57
N ARG A 126 -1.30 -10.43 8.46
CA ARG A 126 -1.58 -9.45 7.42
C ARG A 126 -1.71 -8.05 7.98
N ILE A 127 -0.81 -7.17 7.57
CA ILE A 127 -0.78 -5.76 7.97
C ILE A 127 -0.76 -4.85 6.76
N LYS A 128 -1.26 -3.62 6.92
CA LYS A 128 -1.14 -2.57 5.92
C LYS A 128 -0.11 -1.55 6.41
N VAL A 129 0.97 -1.35 5.67
CA VAL A 129 2.06 -0.43 6.03
C VAL A 129 2.23 0.58 4.90
N LYS A 130 2.37 1.85 5.25
CA LYS A 130 2.72 2.93 4.33
C LYS A 130 4.22 2.94 4.17
N ILE A 131 4.67 2.51 2.99
CA ILE A 131 6.09 2.34 2.67
C ILE A 131 6.56 3.45 1.74
N ASN A 132 7.85 3.76 1.82
CA ASN A 132 8.51 4.66 0.88
C ASN A 132 8.95 3.86 -0.35
N VAL A 133 8.29 4.11 -1.49
CA VAL A 133 8.51 3.34 -2.72
C VAL A 133 9.84 3.65 -3.41
N LEU A 134 10.55 4.69 -2.96
CA LEU A 134 11.90 5.06 -3.42
C LEU A 134 13.01 4.29 -2.67
N LYS A 135 12.66 3.53 -1.63
CA LYS A 135 13.60 2.70 -0.87
C LYS A 135 13.47 1.23 -1.26
N PRO A 136 14.56 0.45 -1.13
CA PRO A 136 14.51 -1.00 -1.25
C PRO A 136 13.43 -1.62 -0.35
N LEU A 137 12.67 -2.56 -0.91
CA LEU A 137 11.62 -3.26 -0.17
C LEU A 137 12.21 -4.23 0.86
N ARG A 138 11.72 -4.15 2.11
CA ARG A 138 12.14 -5.08 3.16
C ARG A 138 11.51 -6.45 2.93
N ARG A 139 12.34 -7.50 2.87
CA ARG A 139 11.87 -8.89 2.65
C ARG A 139 11.75 -9.72 3.92
N VAL A 140 12.37 -9.28 5.00
CA VAL A 140 12.35 -9.99 6.29
C VAL A 140 12.18 -9.00 7.43
N VAL A 141 11.59 -9.48 8.51
CA VAL A 141 11.55 -8.80 9.80
C VAL A 141 12.09 -9.73 10.88
N LYS A 142 12.84 -9.19 11.82
CA LYS A 142 13.29 -9.91 13.00
C LYS A 142 12.34 -9.63 14.16
N VAL A 143 11.90 -10.69 14.82
CA VAL A 143 11.07 -10.65 16.01
C VAL A 143 11.81 -11.40 17.11
N LEU A 144 11.77 -10.90 18.34
CA LEU A 144 12.31 -11.60 19.50
C LEU A 144 11.17 -12.32 20.21
N ASP A 145 11.40 -13.57 20.59
CA ASP A 145 10.49 -14.26 21.51
C ASP A 145 10.67 -13.79 22.97
N SER A 146 9.84 -14.35 23.86
CA SER A 146 9.91 -14.08 25.30
C SER A 146 11.23 -14.50 25.96
N GLU A 147 11.99 -15.40 25.34
CA GLU A 147 13.30 -15.88 25.79
C GLU A 147 14.46 -15.09 25.16
N GLY A 148 14.18 -14.14 24.26
CA GLY A 148 15.17 -13.35 23.54
C GLY A 148 15.74 -14.01 22.28
N THR A 149 15.16 -15.13 21.83
CA THR A 149 15.54 -15.81 20.60
C THR A 149 15.04 -15.03 19.38
N GLU A 150 15.92 -14.84 18.38
CA GLU A 150 15.53 -14.23 17.12
C GLU A 150 14.73 -15.20 16.24
N VAL A 151 13.54 -14.76 15.85
CA VAL A 151 12.69 -15.37 14.83
C VAL A 151 12.67 -14.48 13.60
N ILE A 152 12.84 -15.08 12.41
CA ILE A 152 12.83 -14.37 11.13
C ILE A 152 11.48 -14.55 10.44
N GLY A 153 10.72 -13.46 10.37
CA GLY A 153 9.51 -13.37 9.56
C GLY A 153 9.81 -13.05 8.11
N VAL A 154 9.16 -13.75 7.18
CA VAL A 154 9.30 -13.50 5.73
C VAL A 154 8.16 -12.62 5.24
N ILE A 155 8.49 -11.50 4.60
CA ILE A 155 7.53 -10.51 4.10
C ILE A 155 7.22 -10.78 2.63
N LYS A 156 5.93 -10.84 2.30
CA LYS A 156 5.41 -10.82 0.93
C LYS A 156 4.45 -9.65 0.75
N TYR A 157 4.72 -8.80 -0.24
CA TYR A 157 3.86 -7.66 -0.59
C TYR A 157 2.71 -8.12 -1.48
N GLU A 158 1.49 -7.67 -1.18
CA GLU A 158 0.34 -7.84 -2.06
C GLU A 158 0.26 -6.71 -3.08
N ARG A 159 -0.09 -7.04 -4.33
CA ARG A 159 -0.28 -6.06 -5.43
C ARG A 159 0.93 -5.12 -5.60
N LEU A 160 2.13 -5.69 -5.56
CA LEU A 160 3.36 -4.96 -5.79
C LEU A 160 3.48 -4.63 -7.29
N PRO A 161 3.72 -3.35 -7.68
CA PRO A 161 4.02 -2.96 -9.05
C PRO A 161 5.33 -3.60 -9.55
N ASP A 162 5.60 -3.48 -10.85
CA ASP A 162 6.91 -3.87 -11.37
C ASP A 162 8.01 -3.02 -10.70
N PHE A 163 9.06 -3.68 -10.25
CA PHE A 163 10.22 -3.07 -9.60
C PHE A 163 11.49 -3.66 -10.20
N TYR A 164 12.57 -2.88 -10.23
CA TYR A 164 13.83 -3.38 -10.76
C TYR A 164 14.47 -4.35 -9.76
N TYR A 165 14.59 -5.62 -10.16
CA TYR A 165 15.12 -6.70 -9.31
C TYR A 165 16.55 -6.44 -8.78
N GLY A 166 17.34 -5.60 -9.45
CA GLY A 166 18.71 -5.28 -9.04
C GLY A 166 18.82 -4.18 -7.97
N CYS A 167 17.78 -3.35 -7.76
CA CYS A 167 17.79 -2.28 -6.75
C CYS A 167 16.59 -2.31 -5.80
N GLU A 168 15.59 -3.14 -6.06
CA GLU A 168 14.42 -3.37 -5.19
C GLU A 168 13.56 -2.14 -4.96
N ILE A 169 13.69 -1.14 -5.84
CA ILE A 169 12.97 0.12 -5.83
C ILE A 169 11.82 0.01 -6.83
N ILE A 170 10.63 0.43 -6.41
CA ILE A 170 9.43 0.42 -7.25
C ILE A 170 9.57 1.49 -8.33
N GLY A 171 9.35 1.11 -9.58
CA GLY A 171 9.32 2.04 -10.70
C GLY A 171 10.68 2.65 -11.09
N HIS A 172 11.79 1.96 -10.78
CA HIS A 172 13.12 2.30 -11.29
C HIS A 172 13.50 1.40 -12.48
#